data_AF-R8HMV6-F1
#
_entry.id   AF-R8HMV6-F1
#
_cell.length_a   1.000
_cell.length_b   1.000
_cell.length_c   1.000
_cell.angle_alpha   90.00
_cell.angle_beta   90.00
_cell.angle_gamma   90.00
#
_symmetry.space_group_name_H-M   'P 1'
#
loop_
_entity.id
_entity.type
_entity.pdbx_description
1 polymer ?
#
loop_
_entity_poly.entity_id
_entity_poly.type
_entity_poly.pdbx_seq_one_letter_code
_entity_poly.pdbx_strand_id
1 'polypeptide(L)'
;MNKAEFYAYHIVTRKTMSIGKIIHFDKNQTNTLYHFFFEREQLNSNDEDSIQILKRHYINEELHINNENAKVVLNYIDQTIRAVRETIVEMVRLQEFPEYPSRLSCLYASKSYEDALKWKALFDSYNREVLQIVKLRVIGSSFEGDGNLLPKEDGIPFAQKMEQAREYWKGNVRNELPELLINGRIEVVEIIDDFSSIKI
;
A
#
# COMPACT_ATOMS: atom_id res chain seq x y z
N MET A 1 -18.32 -1.90 20.53
CA MET A 1 -17.61 -3.20 20.37
C MET A 1 -16.23 -3.06 21.00
N ASN A 2 -15.82 -4.01 21.83
CA ASN A 2 -14.47 -4.03 22.40
C ASN A 2 -13.48 -4.31 21.26
N LYS A 3 -12.55 -3.38 21.02
CA LYS A 3 -11.46 -3.56 20.06
C LYS A 3 -10.59 -4.73 20.53
N ALA A 4 -10.21 -5.62 19.60
CA ALA A 4 -9.34 -6.74 19.93
C ALA A 4 -7.94 -6.25 20.28
N GLU A 5 -7.27 -6.95 21.19
CA GLU A 5 -5.86 -6.75 21.49
C GLU A 5 -5.04 -7.92 20.94
N PHE A 6 -4.02 -7.63 20.13
CA PHE A 6 -3.17 -8.65 19.52
C PHE A 6 -1.76 -8.11 19.21
N TYR A 7 -0.84 -9.03 18.88
CA TYR A 7 0.51 -8.68 18.44
C TYR A 7 0.66 -8.84 16.93
N ALA A 8 1.48 -7.98 16.32
CA ALA A 8 1.88 -8.04 14.93
C ALA A 8 3.36 -7.64 14.78
N TYR A 9 3.93 -7.85 13.60
CA TYR A 9 5.34 -7.54 13.31
C TYR A 9 5.42 -6.59 12.12
N HIS A 10 6.33 -5.63 12.14
CA HIS A 10 6.41 -4.61 11.09
C HIS A 10 7.84 -4.38 10.63
N ILE A 11 8.00 -4.31 9.31
CA ILE A 11 9.24 -3.94 8.64
C ILE A 11 9.32 -2.43 8.53
N VAL A 12 10.32 -1.84 9.19
CA VAL A 12 10.58 -0.40 9.17
C VAL A 12 11.57 -0.10 8.04
N THR A 13 11.20 0.76 7.08
CA THR A 13 12.05 1.11 5.93
C THR A 13 12.36 2.60 5.79
N ARG A 14 11.62 3.47 6.49
CA ARG A 14 11.73 4.94 6.30
C ARG A 14 12.54 5.62 7.40
N LYS A 15 12.08 5.47 8.63
CA LYS A 15 12.67 6.08 9.82
C LYS A 15 12.53 5.09 10.97
N THR A 16 13.62 4.85 11.67
CA THR A 16 13.65 3.96 12.85
C THR A 16 12.56 4.34 13.85
N MET A 17 12.04 3.33 14.52
CA MET A 17 11.05 3.46 15.58
C MET A 17 11.72 3.27 16.94
N SER A 18 11.09 3.81 17.98
CA SER A 18 11.49 3.65 19.37
C SER A 18 10.42 2.86 20.12
N ILE A 19 10.82 2.10 21.14
CA ILE A 19 9.89 1.44 22.06
C ILE A 19 8.97 2.50 22.69
N GLY A 20 7.69 2.18 22.86
CA GLY A 20 6.65 3.08 23.35
C GLY A 20 6.10 4.06 22.30
N LYS A 21 6.63 4.05 21.06
CA LYS A 21 6.06 4.86 19.97
C LYS A 21 4.64 4.40 19.67
N ILE A 22 3.71 5.35 19.67
CA ILE A 22 2.30 5.12 19.35
C ILE A 22 2.01 5.60 17.93
N ILE A 23 1.31 4.78 17.15
CA ILE A 23 0.82 5.08 15.80
C ILE A 23 -0.71 4.93 15.84
N HIS A 24 -1.41 5.90 15.25
CA HIS A 24 -2.87 5.93 15.23
C HIS A 24 -3.40 5.77 13.81
N PHE A 25 -4.29 4.80 13.64
CA PHE A 25 -5.15 4.61 12.46
C PHE A 25 -6.60 4.42 12.94
N ASP A 26 -7.06 5.31 13.82
CA ASP A 26 -8.41 5.30 14.39
C ASP A 26 -9.07 6.68 14.43
N LYS A 27 -8.45 7.69 13.81
CA LYS A 27 -8.95 9.06 13.73
C LYS A 27 -8.79 9.61 12.31
N ASN A 28 -9.20 8.82 11.31
CA ASN A 28 -9.19 9.19 9.88
C ASN A 28 -7.80 9.56 9.33
N GLN A 29 -6.71 9.01 9.88
CA GLN A 29 -5.37 9.23 9.33
C GLN A 29 -5.19 8.48 8.00
N THR A 30 -4.58 9.11 7.02
CA THR A 30 -4.14 8.46 5.78
C THR A 30 -2.74 7.89 5.95
N ASN A 31 -2.44 6.79 5.25
CA ASN A 31 -1.11 6.21 5.25
C ASN A 31 -0.25 6.69 4.08
N THR A 32 1.00 6.26 4.07
CA THR A 32 1.96 6.57 3.01
C THR A 32 1.48 6.18 1.61
N LEU A 33 0.75 5.06 1.49
CA LEU A 33 0.27 4.57 0.21
C LEU A 33 -0.76 5.55 -0.38
N TYR A 34 -1.66 6.09 0.46
CA TYR A 34 -2.58 7.15 0.08
C TYR A 34 -1.83 8.38 -0.47
N HIS A 35 -0.89 8.94 0.32
CA HIS A 35 -0.14 10.13 -0.10
C HIS A 35 0.62 9.92 -1.43
N PHE A 36 1.18 8.72 -1.66
CA PHE A 36 1.94 8.44 -2.87
C PHE A 36 1.07 8.32 -4.13
N PHE A 37 -0.10 7.69 -4.04
CA PHE A 37 -0.94 7.43 -5.22
C PHE A 37 -2.02 8.48 -5.44
N PHE A 38 -2.57 9.09 -4.38
CA PHE A 38 -3.73 9.97 -4.46
C PHE A 38 -3.37 11.46 -4.43
N GLU A 39 -2.29 11.86 -3.76
CA GLU A 39 -1.94 13.28 -3.61
C GLU A 39 -0.78 13.72 -4.50
N ARG A 40 0.12 12.80 -4.86
CA ARG A 40 1.27 13.14 -5.71
C ARG A 40 0.79 13.45 -7.13
N GLU A 41 1.34 14.50 -7.72
CA GLU A 41 1.09 14.85 -9.12
C GLU A 41 2.32 14.59 -10.00
N GLN A 42 2.10 14.37 -11.30
CA GLN A 42 3.15 14.24 -12.32
C GLN A 42 2.91 15.33 -13.36
N LEU A 43 3.80 16.31 -13.41
CA LEU A 43 3.73 17.44 -14.33
C LEU A 43 5.02 17.52 -15.16
N ASN A 44 4.92 18.06 -16.38
CA ASN A 44 6.09 18.48 -17.15
C ASN A 44 6.56 19.88 -16.72
N SER A 45 7.65 20.36 -17.32
CA SER A 45 8.20 21.71 -17.12
C SER A 45 7.26 22.88 -17.45
N ASN A 46 6.12 22.64 -18.10
CA ASN A 46 5.08 23.63 -18.39
C ASN A 46 3.85 23.49 -17.47
N ASP A 47 3.97 22.77 -16.36
CA ASP A 47 2.88 22.47 -15.42
C ASP A 47 1.70 21.73 -16.08
N GLU A 48 1.98 20.89 -17.08
CA GLU A 48 0.95 20.08 -17.75
C GLU A 48 0.90 18.66 -17.22
N ASP A 49 -0.32 18.21 -16.92
CA ASP A 49 -0.61 16.81 -16.60
C ASP A 49 -0.71 15.94 -17.86
N SER A 50 -0.74 14.62 -17.65
CA SER A 50 -0.85 13.63 -18.72
C SER A 50 -2.09 13.79 -19.59
N ILE A 51 -3.24 14.17 -19.02
CA ILE A 51 -4.50 14.34 -19.77
C ILE A 51 -4.40 15.56 -20.70
N GLN A 52 -3.80 16.64 -20.23
CA GLN A 52 -3.53 17.83 -21.04
C GLN A 52 -2.54 17.51 -22.17
N ILE A 53 -1.44 16.82 -21.86
CA ILE A 53 -0.45 16.37 -22.85
C ILE A 53 -1.11 15.48 -23.91
N LEU A 54 -1.85 14.44 -23.50
CA LEU A 54 -2.51 13.51 -24.42
C LEU A 54 -3.48 14.24 -25.36
N LYS A 55 -4.33 15.12 -24.81
CA LYS A 55 -5.30 15.90 -25.61
C LYS A 55 -4.61 16.85 -26.60
N ARG A 56 -3.53 17.52 -26.18
CA ARG A 56 -2.79 18.45 -27.05
C ARG A 56 -2.05 17.73 -28.17
N HIS A 57 -1.53 16.54 -27.90
CA HIS A 57 -0.71 15.78 -28.85
C HIS A 57 -1.52 14.82 -29.74
N TYR A 58 -2.82 14.65 -29.51
CA TYR A 58 -3.70 13.89 -30.39
C TYR A 58 -4.22 14.78 -31.53
N ILE A 59 -3.59 14.68 -32.71
CA ILE A 59 -3.88 15.53 -33.88
C ILE A 59 -3.97 14.62 -35.10
N ASN A 60 -5.00 14.84 -35.94
CA ASN A 60 -5.21 14.07 -37.18
C ASN A 60 -5.17 12.54 -36.95
N GLU A 61 -5.81 12.07 -35.87
CA GLU A 61 -5.84 10.65 -35.47
C GLU A 61 -4.48 10.03 -35.08
N GLU A 62 -3.44 10.85 -34.92
CA GLU A 62 -2.11 10.41 -34.51
C GLU A 62 -1.75 10.93 -33.11
N LEU A 63 -0.93 10.16 -32.38
CA LEU A 63 -0.42 10.53 -31.05
C LEU A 63 1.10 10.39 -31.00
N HIS A 64 1.81 11.52 -31.06
CA HIS A 64 3.27 11.57 -31.00
C HIS A 64 3.73 12.33 -29.76
N ILE A 65 4.27 11.61 -28.77
CA ILE A 65 4.71 12.15 -27.50
C ILE A 65 6.14 11.69 -27.23
N ASN A 66 7.04 12.63 -26.96
CA ASN A 66 8.47 12.37 -26.80
C ASN A 66 9.02 12.96 -25.49
N ASN A 67 10.23 12.54 -25.12
CA ASN A 67 11.04 13.13 -24.04
C ASN A 67 10.30 13.22 -22.69
N GLU A 68 10.33 14.40 -22.06
CA GLU A 68 9.69 14.66 -20.77
C GLU A 68 8.18 14.37 -20.79
N ASN A 69 7.48 14.78 -21.84
CA ASN A 69 6.04 14.53 -21.96
C ASN A 69 5.72 13.03 -21.96
N ALA A 70 6.53 12.20 -22.63
CA ALA A 70 6.34 10.75 -22.63
C ALA A 70 6.56 10.16 -21.23
N LYS A 71 7.57 10.64 -20.51
CA LYS A 71 7.85 10.23 -19.13
C LYS A 71 6.69 10.60 -18.18
N VAL A 72 6.16 11.81 -18.30
CA VAL A 72 5.01 12.27 -17.50
C VAL A 72 3.78 11.41 -17.77
N VAL A 73 3.49 11.13 -19.04
CA VAL A 73 2.36 10.27 -19.43
C VAL A 73 2.49 8.86 -18.85
N LEU A 74 3.66 8.22 -18.98
CA LEU A 74 3.89 6.87 -18.46
C LEU A 74 3.81 6.83 -16.93
N ASN A 75 4.46 7.77 -16.23
CA ASN A 75 4.39 7.87 -14.78
C ASN A 75 2.95 8.10 -14.29
N TYR A 76 2.19 8.94 -15.00
CA TYR A 76 0.78 9.16 -14.69
C TYR A 76 -0.04 7.90 -14.87
N ILE A 77 0.13 7.15 -15.96
CA ILE A 77 -0.58 5.89 -16.20
C ILE A 77 -0.27 4.90 -15.07
N ASP A 78 1.01 4.73 -14.73
CA ASP A 78 1.48 3.85 -13.67
C ASP A 78 0.89 4.20 -12.29
N GLN A 79 0.88 5.48 -11.95
CA GLN A 79 0.34 5.95 -10.69
C GLN A 79 -1.19 5.84 -10.67
N THR A 80 -1.86 6.24 -11.76
CA THR A 80 -3.31 6.29 -11.86
C THR A 80 -3.93 4.91 -11.80
N ILE A 81 -3.37 3.90 -12.48
CA ILE A 81 -3.93 2.55 -12.42
C ILE A 81 -3.85 1.96 -11.01
N ARG A 82 -2.81 2.32 -10.25
CA ARG A 82 -2.64 1.94 -8.84
C ARG A 82 -3.59 2.72 -7.93
N ALA A 83 -3.81 4.01 -8.15
CA ALA A 83 -4.84 4.79 -7.44
C ALA A 83 -6.26 4.24 -7.70
N VAL A 84 -6.55 3.87 -8.96
CA VAL A 84 -7.81 3.21 -9.34
C VAL A 84 -7.98 1.86 -8.63
N ARG A 85 -6.94 1.02 -8.58
CA ARG A 85 -6.95 -0.25 -7.83
C ARG A 85 -7.38 0.01 -6.39
N GLU A 86 -6.72 0.91 -5.69
CA GLU A 86 -6.98 1.16 -4.27
C GLU A 86 -8.36 1.81 -4.05
N THR A 87 -8.82 2.66 -4.99
CA THR A 87 -10.18 3.25 -4.95
C THR A 87 -11.26 2.17 -5.09
N ILE A 88 -11.10 1.26 -6.06
CA ILE A 88 -12.05 0.15 -6.28
C ILE A 88 -12.06 -0.79 -5.08
N VAL A 89 -10.88 -1.14 -4.55
CA VAL A 89 -10.74 -2.01 -3.40
C VAL A 89 -11.39 -1.39 -2.16
N GLU A 90 -11.20 -0.09 -1.90
CA GLU A 90 -11.86 0.60 -0.79
C GLU A 90 -13.38 0.70 -1.00
N MET A 91 -13.85 0.98 -2.23
CA MET A 91 -15.27 1.02 -2.54
C MET A 91 -15.96 -0.32 -2.24
N VAL A 92 -15.36 -1.45 -2.65
CA VAL A 92 -15.89 -2.79 -2.35
C VAL A 92 -15.85 -3.06 -0.85
N ARG A 93 -14.77 -2.67 -0.15
CA ARG A 93 -14.67 -2.80 1.31
C ARG A 93 -15.82 -2.09 2.01
N LEU A 94 -16.11 -0.84 1.63
CA LEU A 94 -17.20 -0.05 2.21
C LEU A 94 -18.58 -0.67 1.97
N GLN A 95 -18.78 -1.34 0.84
CA GLN A 95 -20.06 -1.94 0.46
C GLN A 95 -20.30 -3.30 1.15
N GLU A 96 -19.27 -4.13 1.25
CA GLU A 96 -19.42 -5.56 1.56
C GLU A 96 -18.65 -6.01 2.81
N PHE A 97 -17.59 -5.29 3.20
CA PHE A 97 -16.69 -5.66 4.31
C PHE A 97 -16.31 -4.45 5.20
N PRO A 98 -17.27 -3.63 5.66
CA PRO A 98 -17.00 -2.35 6.31
C PRO A 98 -16.22 -2.47 7.64
N GLU A 99 -16.18 -3.67 8.23
CA GLU A 99 -15.47 -4.01 9.46
C GLU A 99 -13.95 -4.11 9.32
N TYR A 100 -13.44 -4.36 8.11
CA TYR A 100 -12.01 -4.53 7.88
C TYR A 100 -11.27 -3.18 7.80
N PRO A 101 -9.98 -3.12 8.21
CA PRO A 101 -9.14 -1.95 8.03
C PRO A 101 -9.08 -1.51 6.56
N SER A 102 -9.16 -0.20 6.31
CA SER A 102 -8.91 0.34 4.97
C SER A 102 -7.42 0.28 4.63
N ARG A 103 -7.09 -0.15 3.40
CA ARG A 103 -5.73 -0.07 2.85
C ARG A 103 -5.19 1.35 2.75
N LEU A 104 -6.07 2.35 2.73
CA LEU A 104 -5.73 3.77 2.70
C LEU A 104 -5.47 4.34 4.12
N SER A 105 -5.84 3.60 5.16
CA SER A 105 -5.81 4.00 6.57
C SER A 105 -5.44 2.81 7.47
N CYS A 106 -4.33 2.15 7.15
CA CYS A 106 -3.77 1.07 7.96
C CYS A 106 -2.25 1.12 8.00
N LEU A 107 -1.68 0.37 8.93
CA LEU A 107 -0.29 -0.06 8.87
C LEU A 107 -0.25 -1.46 8.24
N TYR A 108 0.75 -1.69 7.37
CA TYR A 108 1.04 -3.00 6.80
C TYR A 108 1.99 -3.75 7.72
N ALA A 109 1.63 -4.98 8.08
CA ALA A 109 2.33 -5.81 9.05
C ALA A 109 2.36 -7.28 8.62
N SER A 110 3.01 -8.10 9.44
CA SER A 110 3.06 -9.55 9.38
C SER A 110 2.44 -10.13 10.64
N LYS A 111 1.80 -11.29 10.51
CA LYS A 111 1.19 -12.02 11.62
C LYS A 111 2.22 -12.62 12.57
N SER A 112 3.35 -13.08 12.02
CA SER A 112 4.45 -13.68 12.76
C SER A 112 5.78 -13.03 12.42
N TYR A 113 6.77 -13.24 13.28
CA TYR A 113 8.15 -12.83 13.03
C TYR A 113 8.75 -13.57 11.82
N GLU A 114 8.42 -14.86 11.65
CA GLU A 114 8.85 -15.65 10.50
C GLU A 114 8.35 -15.04 9.17
N ASP A 115 7.09 -14.61 9.13
CA ASP A 115 6.55 -13.93 7.95
C ASP A 115 7.22 -12.57 7.72
N ALA A 116 7.56 -11.84 8.79
CA ALA A 116 8.36 -10.62 8.67
C ALA A 116 9.76 -10.88 8.09
N LEU A 117 10.40 -12.01 8.41
CA LEU A 117 11.68 -12.39 7.79
C LEU A 117 11.53 -12.74 6.30
N LYS A 118 10.46 -13.44 5.92
CA LYS A 118 10.15 -13.71 4.50
C LYS A 118 9.92 -12.40 3.72
N TRP A 119 9.15 -11.48 4.29
CA TRP A 119 8.96 -10.15 3.71
C TRP A 119 10.27 -9.36 3.64
N LYS A 120 11.15 -9.44 4.65
CA LYS A 120 12.47 -8.79 4.62
C LYS A 120 13.32 -9.33 3.46
N ALA A 121 13.39 -10.65 3.28
CA ALA A 121 14.13 -11.26 2.19
C ALA A 121 13.63 -10.79 0.82
N LEU A 122 12.31 -10.63 0.66
CA LEU A 122 11.71 -10.06 -0.54
C LEU A 122 12.16 -8.59 -0.74
N PHE A 123 12.12 -7.76 0.31
CA PHE A 123 12.59 -6.37 0.23
C PHE A 123 14.07 -6.29 -0.18
N ASP A 124 14.93 -7.14 0.40
CA ASP A 124 16.35 -7.21 0.06
C ASP A 124 16.54 -7.58 -1.43
N SER A 125 15.76 -8.53 -1.98
CA SER A 125 15.83 -8.90 -3.41
C SER A 125 15.45 -7.77 -4.38
N TYR A 126 14.68 -6.79 -3.92
CA TYR A 126 14.33 -5.58 -4.66
C TYR A 126 15.23 -4.38 -4.32
N ASN A 127 16.35 -4.59 -3.62
CA ASN A 127 17.26 -3.55 -3.14
C ASN A 127 16.54 -2.46 -2.31
N ARG A 128 15.53 -2.84 -1.54
CA ARG A 128 14.79 -1.94 -0.64
C ARG A 128 15.35 -2.07 0.77
N GLU A 129 15.97 -1.00 1.26
CA GLU A 129 16.58 -0.97 2.60
C GLU A 129 15.54 -1.22 3.71
N VAL A 130 15.85 -2.17 4.59
CA VAL A 130 15.13 -2.45 5.83
C VAL A 130 15.97 -1.97 7.00
N LEU A 131 15.40 -1.07 7.81
CA LEU A 131 16.08 -0.48 8.97
C LEU A 131 15.89 -1.32 10.23
N GLN A 132 14.66 -1.79 10.49
CA GLN A 132 14.33 -2.56 11.69
C GLN A 132 13.18 -3.55 11.42
N ILE A 133 13.11 -4.61 12.23
CA ILE A 133 11.88 -5.37 12.45
C ILE A 133 11.42 -5.12 13.88
N VAL A 134 10.16 -4.68 14.03
CA VAL A 134 9.59 -4.32 15.34
C VAL A 134 8.36 -5.14 15.66
N LYS A 135 8.13 -5.41 16.95
CA LYS A 135 6.89 -5.99 17.46
C LYS A 135 5.93 -4.90 17.87
N LEU A 136 4.68 -5.09 17.48
CA LEU A 136 3.60 -4.15 17.69
C LEU A 136 2.53 -4.76 18.59
N ARG A 137 2.08 -4.02 19.59
CA ARG A 137 0.83 -4.28 20.32
C ARG A 137 -0.27 -3.43 19.69
N VAL A 138 -1.33 -4.07 19.23
CA VAL A 138 -2.43 -3.43 18.51
C VAL A 138 -3.70 -3.53 19.33
N ILE A 139 -4.39 -2.39 19.52
CA ILE A 139 -5.75 -2.33 20.05
C ILE A 139 -6.64 -1.81 18.91
N GLY A 140 -7.26 -2.73 18.17
CA GLY A 140 -7.94 -2.42 16.91
C GLY A 140 -8.46 -3.67 16.18
N SER A 141 -8.45 -3.60 14.86
CA SER A 141 -8.84 -4.70 13.96
C SER A 141 -7.70 -5.06 13.02
N SER A 142 -7.80 -6.26 12.43
CA SER A 142 -6.89 -6.71 11.38
C SER A 142 -7.62 -7.37 10.22
N PHE A 143 -6.93 -7.46 9.08
CA PHE A 143 -7.33 -8.26 7.93
C PHE A 143 -6.10 -8.93 7.34
N GLU A 144 -6.18 -10.23 7.06
CA GLU A 144 -5.10 -11.03 6.46
C GLU A 144 -5.38 -11.18 4.96
N GLY A 145 -4.68 -10.40 4.14
CA GLY A 145 -4.91 -10.32 2.71
C GLY A 145 -3.87 -11.08 1.87
N ASP A 146 -4.30 -11.53 0.69
CA ASP A 146 -3.41 -12.01 -0.37
C ASP A 146 -3.26 -10.94 -1.46
N GLY A 147 -2.09 -10.31 -1.52
CA GLY A 147 -1.77 -9.30 -2.52
C GLY A 147 -1.90 -9.81 -3.96
N ASN A 148 -1.83 -11.12 -4.20
CA ASN A 148 -2.05 -11.71 -5.51
C ASN A 148 -3.50 -11.64 -5.99
N LEU A 149 -4.47 -11.47 -5.08
CA LEU A 149 -5.88 -11.31 -5.42
C LEU A 149 -6.28 -9.87 -5.75
N LEU A 150 -5.42 -8.89 -5.41
CA LEU A 150 -5.70 -7.48 -5.73
C LEU A 150 -5.85 -7.27 -7.24
N PRO A 151 -6.69 -6.32 -7.65
CA PRO A 151 -6.82 -5.95 -9.05
C PRO A 151 -5.46 -5.58 -9.66
N LYS A 152 -5.20 -6.10 -10.86
CA LYS A 152 -3.91 -5.92 -11.54
C LYS A 152 -3.82 -4.56 -12.22
N GLU A 153 -2.59 -4.21 -12.58
CA GLU A 153 -2.23 -2.95 -13.25
C GLU A 153 -2.44 -3.05 -14.77
N ASP A 154 -3.49 -3.74 -15.18
CA ASP A 154 -3.91 -3.98 -16.57
C ASP A 154 -5.15 -3.13 -16.95
N GLY A 155 -5.46 -3.09 -18.24
CA GLY A 155 -6.58 -2.31 -18.80
C GLY A 155 -7.95 -3.01 -18.79
N ILE A 156 -8.16 -4.04 -17.97
CA ILE A 156 -9.46 -4.73 -17.94
C ILE A 156 -10.57 -3.81 -17.38
N PRO A 157 -11.86 -4.07 -17.71
CA PRO A 157 -12.97 -3.26 -17.23
C PRO A 157 -13.06 -3.18 -15.70
N PHE A 158 -13.50 -2.04 -15.17
CA PHE A 158 -13.60 -1.82 -13.72
C PHE A 158 -14.55 -2.80 -13.03
N ALA A 159 -15.62 -3.25 -13.71
CA ALA A 159 -16.48 -4.31 -13.18
C ALA A 159 -15.71 -5.60 -12.86
N GLN A 160 -14.74 -5.99 -13.70
CA GLN A 160 -13.89 -7.17 -13.42
C GLN A 160 -12.91 -6.90 -12.28
N LYS A 161 -12.38 -5.67 -12.18
CA LYS A 161 -11.55 -5.25 -11.04
C LYS A 161 -12.34 -5.25 -9.73
N MET A 162 -13.65 -4.93 -9.75
CA MET A 162 -14.52 -5.05 -8.58
C MET A 162 -14.67 -6.50 -8.13
N GLU A 163 -14.81 -7.46 -9.06
CA GLU A 163 -14.82 -8.88 -8.68
C GLU A 163 -13.49 -9.32 -8.05
N GLN A 164 -12.34 -8.91 -8.62
CA GLN A 164 -11.03 -9.17 -8.03
C GLN A 164 -10.90 -8.59 -6.62
N ALA A 165 -11.40 -7.36 -6.41
CA ALA A 165 -11.43 -6.75 -5.08
C ALA A 165 -12.32 -7.51 -4.08
N ARG A 166 -13.46 -8.08 -4.52
CA ARG A 166 -14.28 -8.95 -3.67
C ARG A 166 -13.53 -10.21 -3.27
N GLU A 167 -12.85 -10.86 -4.21
CA GLU A 167 -12.05 -12.05 -3.90
C GLU A 167 -10.90 -11.72 -2.94
N TYR A 168 -10.25 -10.56 -3.09
CA TYR A 168 -9.27 -10.08 -2.11
C TYR A 168 -9.88 -10.01 -0.71
N TRP A 169 -11.03 -9.35 -0.53
CA TRP A 169 -11.65 -9.16 0.79
C TRP A 169 -12.29 -10.42 1.38
N LYS A 170 -12.77 -11.35 0.55
CA LYS A 170 -13.17 -12.69 1.01
C LYS A 170 -11.99 -13.46 1.59
N GLY A 171 -10.78 -13.15 1.11
CA GLY A 171 -9.55 -13.81 1.49
C GLY A 171 -9.46 -15.23 0.92
N ASN A 172 -8.34 -15.89 1.19
CA ASN A 172 -8.13 -17.30 0.86
C ASN A 172 -7.49 -18.04 2.03
N VAL A 173 -7.61 -19.38 2.03
CA VAL A 173 -7.07 -20.24 3.09
C VAL A 173 -5.57 -20.50 2.91
N ARG A 174 -5.02 -20.20 1.71
CA ARG A 174 -3.63 -20.50 1.35
C ARG A 174 -2.95 -19.24 0.86
N ASN A 175 -2.19 -18.63 1.74
CA ASN A 175 -1.27 -17.56 1.40
C ASN A 175 0.07 -17.81 2.09
N GLU A 176 1.13 -17.98 1.30
CA GLU A 176 2.48 -18.22 1.81
C GLU A 176 3.09 -16.97 2.44
N LEU A 177 2.63 -15.79 2.02
CA LEU A 177 3.15 -14.50 2.47
C LEU A 177 2.00 -13.51 2.70
N PRO A 178 1.20 -13.70 3.77
CA PRO A 178 0.09 -12.83 4.08
C PRO A 178 0.52 -11.39 4.35
N GLU A 179 -0.25 -10.47 3.79
CA GLU A 179 -0.18 -9.05 4.10
C GLU A 179 -1.22 -8.76 5.20
N LEU A 180 -0.78 -8.39 6.39
CA LEU A 180 -1.68 -8.05 7.48
C LEU A 180 -1.96 -6.53 7.48
N LEU A 181 -3.20 -6.15 7.22
CA LEU A 181 -3.67 -4.78 7.44
C LEU A 181 -4.04 -4.65 8.91
N ILE A 182 -3.52 -3.64 9.61
CA ILE A 182 -3.87 -3.35 11.01
C ILE A 182 -4.26 -1.88 11.19
N ASN A 183 -5.27 -1.62 12.01
CA ASN A 183 -5.67 -0.26 12.40
C ASN A 183 -5.86 -0.15 13.92
N GLY A 184 -6.34 1.01 14.40
CA GLY A 184 -6.51 1.24 15.84
C GLY A 184 -5.36 2.02 16.47
N ARG A 185 -5.15 1.78 17.77
CA ARG A 185 -3.97 2.26 18.51
C ARG A 185 -2.89 1.19 18.45
N ILE A 186 -1.75 1.53 17.84
CA ILE A 186 -0.64 0.61 17.61
C ILE A 186 0.56 1.11 18.41
N GLU A 187 1.19 0.25 19.19
CA GLU A 187 2.33 0.59 20.04
C GLU A 187 3.53 -0.31 19.72
N VAL A 188 4.70 0.29 19.53
CA VAL A 188 5.95 -0.46 19.40
C VAL A 188 6.37 -0.95 20.78
N VAL A 189 6.33 -2.26 21.00
CA VAL A 189 6.65 -2.87 22.30
C VAL A 189 8.05 -3.49 22.34
N GLU A 190 8.64 -3.76 21.18
CA GLU A 190 9.95 -4.40 21.06
C GLU A 190 10.59 -4.03 19.72
N ILE A 191 11.90 -3.78 19.72
CA ILE A 191 12.72 -3.73 18.50
C ILE A 191 13.46 -5.07 18.46
N ILE A 192 13.07 -5.94 17.54
CA ILE A 192 13.59 -7.32 17.46
C ILE A 192 14.94 -7.32 16.79
N ASP A 193 15.02 -6.66 15.63
CA ASP A 193 16.26 -6.48 14.88
C ASP A 193 16.44 -5.02 14.51
N ASP A 194 17.67 -4.53 14.66
CA ASP A 194 18.10 -3.22 14.18
C ASP A 194 19.24 -3.40 13.17
N PHE A 195 18.92 -3.14 11.90
CA PHE A 195 19.87 -3.22 10.78
C PHE A 195 20.49 -1.86 10.46
N SER A 196 19.98 -0.77 11.06
CA SER A 196 20.48 0.59 10.78
C SER A 196 21.89 0.82 11.35
N SER A 197 22.28 0.04 12.35
CA SER A 197 23.59 0.06 13.01
C SER A 197 24.68 -0.74 12.28
N ILE A 198 24.34 -1.48 11.21
CA ILE A 198 25.26 -2.40 10.50
C ILE A 198 26.06 -1.67 9.39
N LYS A 199 25.82 -0.38 9.16
CA LYS A 199 26.62 0.42 8.22
C LYS A 199 27.98 0.77 8.84
N ILE A 200 28.98 -0.09 8.61
CA ILE A 200 30.42 0.22 8.71
C ILE A 200 30.89 0.80 7.39
#